data_AF-A0A557RMR7-F1
#
_entry.id   AF-A0A557RMR7-F1
#
_cell.length_a   1.000
_cell.length_b   1.000
_cell.length_c   1.000
_cell.angle_alpha   90.00
_cell.angle_beta   90.00
_cell.angle_gamma   90.00
#
_symmetry.space_group_name_H-M   'P 1'
#
loop_
_entity.id
_entity.type
_entity.pdbx_description
1 polymer ?
#
loop_
_entity_poly.entity_id
_entity_poly.type
_entity_poly.pdbx_seq_one_letter_code
_entity_poly.pdbx_strand_id
1 'polypeptide(L)'
;MTDLRHFISHAPRFGSYANPVRSKVEQSPYYWWWYALTRNTTYCALCEGGGDLSLLADSQTETEQKDDAQRASTSGDSFKAHSDMLKVYDDFGDVRYEGDRYRAFCDWWRNRVNTNEQRGAYLFAEPLRGTWTRVLADEADLQSAWDDDAQIVIAVPIHQTRHHANKSLTRIVRKHIAEQKGRAISDPRSSKARYHLNTAVQPRALKLAFDIWDLRNDCAVDPIPQRIPKTLPHNVRIARAVGLKYKARSGEVATKADEHRNLTTQVARYLRTARSMITAAGEGVFPTRQ
;
A
#
# COMPACT_ATOMS: atom_id res chain seq x y z
N MET A 1 -3.64 23.79 -15.02
CA MET A 1 -2.91 22.98 -14.03
C MET A 1 -3.65 21.66 -13.92
N THR A 2 -3.04 20.52 -14.26
CA THR A 2 -3.66 19.22 -14.00
C THR A 2 -3.80 19.07 -12.48
N ASP A 3 -5.02 18.96 -11.98
CA ASP A 3 -5.27 18.75 -10.56
C ASP A 3 -4.53 17.51 -10.08
N LEU A 4 -3.44 17.74 -9.36
CA LEU A 4 -2.63 16.70 -8.76
C LEU A 4 -3.43 16.15 -7.59
N ARG A 5 -4.03 14.96 -7.76
CA ARG A 5 -4.66 14.25 -6.65
C ARG A 5 -3.66 14.09 -5.49
N HIS A 6 -4.13 14.35 -4.28
CA HIS A 6 -3.31 14.24 -3.07
C HIS A 6 -3.24 12.79 -2.59
N PHE A 7 -2.05 12.29 -2.27
CA PHE A 7 -1.85 10.97 -1.68
C PHE A 7 -1.27 11.12 -0.29
N ILE A 8 -1.81 10.39 0.70
CA ILE A 8 -1.27 10.39 2.06
C ILE A 8 0.08 9.67 2.15
N SER A 9 0.30 8.68 1.29
CA SER A 9 1.58 7.97 1.19
C SER A 9 2.21 8.16 -0.18
N HIS A 10 3.49 7.81 -0.29
CA HIS A 10 4.27 8.05 -1.50
C HIS A 10 3.65 7.33 -2.72
N ALA A 11 3.10 8.11 -3.66
CA ALA A 11 2.57 7.61 -4.93
C ALA A 11 3.68 6.97 -5.79
N PRO A 12 3.37 5.98 -6.63
CA PRO A 12 4.39 5.32 -7.44
C PRO A 12 5.01 6.26 -8.46
N ARG A 13 6.34 6.19 -8.57
CA ARG A 13 7.10 6.86 -9.63
C ARG A 13 7.65 5.78 -10.54
N PHE A 14 7.28 5.82 -11.82
CA PHE A 14 7.68 4.76 -12.76
C PHE A 14 9.02 5.06 -13.45
N GLY A 15 9.38 6.33 -13.64
CA GLY A 15 10.48 6.69 -14.54
C GLY A 15 10.01 6.54 -15.98
N SER A 16 10.50 5.51 -16.69
CA SER A 16 9.94 5.15 -18.00
C SER A 16 8.72 4.25 -17.83
N TYR A 17 7.67 4.46 -18.62
CA TYR A 17 6.50 3.59 -18.59
C TYR A 17 6.76 2.24 -19.31
N ALA A 18 7.57 2.24 -20.36
CA ALA A 18 7.96 1.02 -21.04
C ALA A 18 8.94 0.19 -20.21
N ASN A 19 9.80 0.84 -19.43
CA ASN A 19 10.80 0.21 -18.56
C ASN A 19 10.78 0.83 -17.15
N PRO A 20 9.80 0.48 -16.30
CA PRO A 20 9.70 1.07 -14.98
C PRO A 20 10.90 0.77 -14.09
N VAL A 21 11.35 1.77 -13.34
CA VAL A 21 12.50 1.65 -12.43
C VAL A 21 12.04 0.99 -11.13
N ARG A 22 12.44 -0.27 -10.91
CA ARG A 22 12.06 -1.10 -9.73
C ARG A 22 12.12 -0.33 -8.41
N SER A 23 13.27 0.30 -8.12
CA SER A 23 13.50 0.99 -6.86
C SER A 23 12.58 2.20 -6.62
N LYS A 24 12.01 2.80 -7.67
CA LYS A 24 11.06 3.91 -7.56
C LYS A 24 9.63 3.40 -7.39
N VAL A 25 9.28 2.28 -8.00
CA VAL A 25 7.98 1.63 -7.86
C VAL A 25 7.82 1.05 -6.45
N GLU A 26 8.84 0.35 -5.95
CA GLU A 26 8.87 -0.30 -4.63
C GLU A 26 8.82 0.66 -3.44
N GLN A 27 9.08 1.95 -3.66
CA GLN A 27 8.90 2.99 -2.64
C GLN A 27 7.42 3.27 -2.36
N SER A 28 6.53 2.90 -3.27
CA SER A 28 5.09 3.08 -3.08
C SER A 28 4.48 1.90 -2.33
N PRO A 29 3.78 2.13 -1.20
CA PRO A 29 3.05 1.06 -0.54
C PRO A 29 1.88 0.52 -1.37
N TYR A 30 1.36 1.31 -2.30
CA TYR A 30 0.27 0.90 -3.19
C TYR A 30 0.72 -0.17 -4.20
N TYR A 31 1.99 -0.17 -4.60
CA TYR A 31 2.57 -1.27 -5.39
C TYR A 31 2.52 -2.58 -4.60
N TRP A 32 2.89 -2.55 -3.32
CA TRP A 32 2.88 -3.75 -2.47
C TRP A 32 1.47 -4.25 -2.19
N TRP A 33 0.47 -3.37 -2.13
CA TRP A 33 -0.93 -3.76 -2.05
C TRP A 33 -1.37 -4.50 -3.31
N TRP A 34 -1.16 -3.91 -4.49
CA TRP A 34 -1.44 -4.58 -5.76
C TRP A 34 -0.69 -5.92 -5.86
N TYR A 35 0.60 -5.93 -5.50
CA TYR A 35 1.41 -7.15 -5.52
C TYR A 35 0.85 -8.23 -4.59
N ALA A 36 0.40 -7.86 -3.39
CA ALA A 36 -0.21 -8.78 -2.45
C ALA A 36 -1.45 -9.48 -3.05
N LEU A 37 -2.28 -8.74 -3.80
CA LEU A 37 -3.43 -9.32 -4.51
C LEU A 37 -3.00 -10.33 -5.57
N THR A 38 -1.93 -10.07 -6.33
CA THR A 38 -1.39 -11.04 -7.31
C THR A 38 -0.91 -12.35 -6.68
N ARG A 39 -0.70 -12.36 -5.36
CA ARG A 39 -0.26 -13.54 -4.59
C ARG A 39 -1.39 -14.17 -3.77
N ASN A 40 -2.59 -13.58 -3.79
CA ASN A 40 -3.76 -14.11 -3.10
C ASN A 40 -4.44 -15.15 -4.01
N THR A 41 -4.34 -16.43 -3.65
CA THR A 41 -4.84 -17.54 -4.47
C THR A 41 -6.35 -17.48 -4.68
N THR A 42 -7.11 -17.11 -3.65
CA THR A 42 -8.58 -16.95 -3.74
C THR A 42 -8.94 -15.81 -4.69
N TYR A 43 -8.23 -14.69 -4.60
CA TYR A 43 -8.43 -13.56 -5.52
C TYR A 43 -8.04 -13.93 -6.97
N CYS A 44 -6.96 -14.68 -7.17
CA CYS A 44 -6.57 -15.16 -8.49
C CYS A 44 -7.62 -16.11 -9.09
N ALA A 45 -8.20 -17.01 -8.28
CA ALA A 45 -9.30 -17.87 -8.71
C ALA A 45 -10.55 -17.05 -9.08
N LEU A 46 -10.85 -15.98 -8.33
CA LEU A 46 -11.93 -15.05 -8.66
C LEU A 46 -11.66 -14.33 -9.99
N CYS A 47 -10.40 -13.97 -10.27
CA CYS A 47 -10.00 -13.38 -11.54
C CYS A 47 -10.19 -14.36 -12.71
N GLU A 48 -9.90 -15.65 -12.51
CA GLU A 48 -10.16 -16.71 -13.49
C GLU A 48 -11.65 -16.89 -13.77
N GLY A 49 -12.47 -16.84 -12.71
CA GLY A 49 -13.92 -16.91 -12.80
C GLY A 49 -14.61 -15.63 -13.27
N GLY A 50 -13.85 -14.57 -13.64
CA GLY A 50 -14.42 -13.31 -14.13
C GLY A 50 -15.25 -12.55 -13.10
N GLY A 51 -14.97 -12.72 -11.80
CA GLY A 51 -15.73 -12.09 -10.72
C GLY A 51 -16.94 -12.90 -10.23
N ASP A 52 -17.15 -14.12 -10.75
CA ASP A 52 -18.23 -14.98 -10.29
C ASP A 52 -17.87 -15.67 -8.96
N LEU A 53 -18.48 -15.18 -7.88
CA LEU A 53 -18.30 -15.70 -6.52
C LEU A 53 -18.79 -17.15 -6.35
N SER A 54 -19.72 -17.61 -7.19
CA SER A 54 -20.27 -18.97 -7.09
C SER A 54 -19.22 -20.04 -7.36
N LEU A 55 -18.17 -19.69 -8.11
CA LEU A 55 -17.05 -20.56 -8.45
C LEU A 55 -15.99 -20.66 -7.33
N LEU A 56 -16.08 -19.82 -6.29
CA LEU A 56 -15.18 -19.88 -5.14
C LEU A 56 -15.62 -20.89 -4.07
N ALA A 57 -16.90 -21.31 -4.11
CA ALA A 57 -17.53 -22.14 -3.08
C ALA A 57 -16.91 -23.54 -2.91
N ASP A 58 -16.18 -24.04 -3.92
CA ASP A 58 -15.68 -25.42 -3.95
C ASP A 58 -14.22 -25.57 -3.49
N SER A 59 -13.52 -24.48 -3.14
CA SER A 59 -12.08 -24.50 -2.85
C SER A 59 -11.70 -24.55 -1.37
N GLN A 60 -12.67 -24.75 -0.46
CA GLN A 60 -12.37 -25.15 0.93
C GLN A 60 -12.03 -26.64 1.02
N THR A 61 -10.99 -27.09 0.33
CA THR A 61 -10.36 -28.37 0.61
C THR A 61 -8.88 -28.18 0.87
N GLU A 62 -8.54 -28.33 2.15
CA GLU A 62 -7.29 -28.91 2.64
C GLU A 62 -5.98 -28.31 2.10
N THR A 63 -5.56 -27.15 2.61
CA THR A 63 -4.12 -26.98 2.90
C THR A 63 -3.84 -25.86 3.91
N GLU A 64 -3.09 -26.24 4.95
CA GLU A 64 -2.40 -25.38 5.92
C GLU A 64 -3.25 -24.64 6.99
N GLN A 65 -3.95 -25.39 7.84
CA GLN A 65 -4.12 -25.02 9.26
C GLN A 65 -3.36 -26.00 10.15
N LYS A 66 -2.09 -25.70 10.39
CA LYS A 66 -1.46 -26.01 11.68
C LYS A 66 -0.74 -24.74 12.12
N ASP A 67 -1.10 -24.28 13.31
CA ASP A 67 -0.57 -23.11 14.01
C ASP A 67 -1.28 -21.78 13.70
N ASP A 68 -2.55 -21.67 14.11
CA ASP A 68 -3.04 -20.47 14.83
C ASP A 68 -4.34 -20.80 15.59
N ALA A 69 -4.45 -20.27 16.80
CA ALA A 69 -5.39 -20.68 17.83
C ALA A 69 -6.88 -20.41 17.50
N GLN A 70 -7.73 -21.27 18.06
CA GLN A 70 -9.20 -21.28 18.01
C GLN A 70 -9.85 -19.87 18.10
N ARG A 71 -10.38 -19.39 16.98
CA ARG A 71 -11.62 -18.61 16.96
C ARG A 71 -12.63 -19.38 16.10
N ALA A 72 -13.81 -19.65 16.65
CA ALA A 72 -14.90 -20.23 15.90
C ALA A 72 -15.36 -19.22 14.85
N SER A 73 -14.89 -19.34 13.61
CA SER A 73 -15.40 -18.57 12.48
C SER A 73 -16.84 -19.01 12.21
N THR A 74 -17.77 -18.06 12.28
CA THR A 74 -19.17 -18.32 11.98
C THR A 74 -19.41 -18.20 10.47
N SER A 75 -20.46 -18.84 9.95
CA SER A 75 -20.80 -18.78 8.50
C SER A 75 -20.97 -17.35 7.98
N GLY A 76 -21.38 -16.40 8.83
CA GLY A 76 -21.49 -14.99 8.49
C GLY A 76 -20.15 -14.30 8.21
N ASP A 77 -19.07 -14.71 8.89
CA ASP A 77 -17.74 -14.11 8.70
C ASP A 77 -17.16 -14.46 7.32
N SER A 78 -17.36 -15.71 6.89
CA SER A 78 -16.96 -16.19 5.56
C SER A 78 -17.72 -15.44 4.46
N PHE A 79 -19.04 -15.32 4.59
CA PHE A 79 -19.85 -14.60 3.59
C PHE A 79 -19.42 -13.13 3.43
N LYS A 80 -19.12 -12.46 4.54
CA LYS A 80 -18.61 -11.08 4.52
C LYS A 80 -17.27 -10.98 3.80
N ALA A 81 -16.32 -11.86 4.09
CA ALA A 81 -15.00 -11.85 3.46
C ALA A 81 -15.09 -12.02 1.92
N HIS A 82 -15.97 -12.91 1.44
CA HIS A 82 -16.19 -13.07 0.01
C HIS A 82 -16.86 -11.83 -0.61
N SER A 83 -17.82 -11.21 0.09
CA SER A 83 -18.44 -9.95 -0.35
C SER A 83 -17.44 -8.79 -0.45
N ASP A 84 -16.53 -8.68 0.53
CA ASP A 84 -15.49 -7.64 0.50
C ASP A 84 -14.48 -7.91 -0.62
N MET A 85 -14.13 -9.17 -0.88
CA MET A 85 -13.28 -9.55 -2.01
C MET A 85 -13.90 -9.23 -3.37
N LEU A 86 -15.21 -9.38 -3.52
CA LEU A 86 -15.91 -8.98 -4.74
C LEU A 86 -15.81 -7.48 -4.99
N LYS A 87 -15.97 -6.65 -3.95
CA LYS A 87 -15.78 -5.20 -4.07
C LYS A 87 -14.35 -4.85 -4.51
N VAL A 88 -13.35 -5.56 -3.95
CA VAL A 88 -11.96 -5.40 -4.38
C VAL A 88 -11.81 -5.79 -5.85
N TYR A 89 -12.47 -6.85 -6.31
CA TYR A 89 -12.47 -7.26 -7.71
C TYR A 89 -13.12 -6.20 -8.62
N ASP A 90 -14.26 -5.64 -8.25
CA ASP A 90 -14.92 -4.60 -9.04
C ASP A 90 -14.03 -3.36 -9.24
N ASP A 91 -13.25 -2.99 -8.22
CA ASP A 91 -12.36 -1.83 -8.24
C ASP A 91 -10.99 -2.12 -8.90
N PHE A 92 -10.36 -3.24 -8.55
CA PHE A 92 -9.00 -3.59 -9.01
C PHE A 92 -9.01 -4.36 -10.33
N GLY A 93 -10.06 -5.12 -10.63
CA GLY A 93 -10.16 -6.03 -11.77
C GLY A 93 -9.15 -7.17 -11.72
N ASP A 94 -8.88 -7.77 -12.88
CA ASP A 94 -7.83 -8.78 -12.99
C ASP A 94 -6.44 -8.14 -12.80
N VAL A 95 -5.76 -8.56 -11.73
CA VAL A 95 -4.42 -8.10 -11.36
C VAL A 95 -3.32 -9.07 -11.78
N ARG A 96 -3.68 -10.24 -12.32
CA ARG A 96 -2.71 -11.25 -12.75
C ARG A 96 -1.89 -10.69 -13.91
N TYR A 97 -0.67 -11.20 -14.04
CA TYR A 97 0.26 -10.71 -15.05
C TYR A 97 1.23 -11.81 -15.47
N GLU A 98 1.74 -11.66 -16.68
CA GLU A 98 2.87 -12.43 -17.20
C GLU A 98 4.08 -11.51 -17.41
N GLY A 99 5.29 -12.02 -17.17
CA GLY A 99 6.52 -11.27 -17.37
C GLY A 99 6.83 -10.26 -16.25
N ASP A 100 7.11 -9.00 -16.60
CA ASP A 100 7.62 -8.00 -15.67
C ASP A 100 6.51 -7.39 -14.80
N ARG A 101 6.54 -7.72 -13.50
CA ARG A 101 5.59 -7.23 -12.49
C ARG A 101 5.53 -5.70 -12.35
N TYR A 102 6.64 -4.99 -12.57
CA TYR A 102 6.68 -3.54 -12.44
C TYR A 102 6.02 -2.87 -13.65
N ARG A 103 6.18 -3.46 -14.83
CA ARG A 103 5.43 -3.04 -16.03
C ARG A 103 3.95 -3.33 -15.89
N ALA A 104 3.59 -4.54 -15.46
CA ALA A 104 2.20 -4.92 -15.22
C ALA A 104 1.52 -3.97 -14.22
N PHE A 105 2.17 -3.66 -13.10
CA PHE A 105 1.66 -2.66 -12.16
C PHE A 105 1.55 -1.26 -12.78
N CYS A 106 2.53 -0.84 -13.60
CA CYS A 106 2.48 0.46 -14.26
C CYS A 106 1.27 0.58 -15.19
N ASP A 107 1.03 -0.45 -16.01
CA ASP A 107 -0.10 -0.51 -16.92
C ASP A 107 -1.42 -0.55 -16.13
N TRP A 108 -1.52 -1.43 -15.13
CA TRP A 108 -2.67 -1.53 -14.22
C TRP A 108 -3.00 -0.19 -13.54
N TRP A 109 -1.99 0.50 -13.01
CA TRP A 109 -2.14 1.79 -12.32
C TRP A 109 -2.69 2.86 -13.26
N ARG A 110 -2.22 2.86 -14.51
CA ARG A 110 -2.52 3.89 -15.52
C ARG A 110 -3.81 3.63 -16.29
N ASN A 111 -4.34 2.39 -16.25
CA ASN A 111 -5.60 2.05 -16.88
C ASN A 111 -6.68 3.05 -16.46
N ARG A 112 -7.42 3.56 -17.43
CA ARG A 112 -8.43 4.59 -17.17
C ARG A 112 -9.68 3.95 -16.62
N VAL A 113 -10.26 4.56 -15.59
CA VAL A 113 -11.54 4.18 -14.99
C VAL A 113 -12.43 5.42 -14.87
N ASN A 114 -13.75 5.24 -14.97
CA ASN A 114 -14.77 6.29 -14.85
C ASN A 114 -14.49 7.57 -15.66
N THR A 115 -14.39 8.73 -14.99
CA THR A 115 -14.24 10.11 -15.49
C THR A 115 -12.90 10.38 -16.21
N ASN A 116 -12.34 9.36 -16.86
CA ASN A 116 -11.05 9.32 -17.53
C ASN A 116 -9.85 9.53 -16.57
N GLU A 117 -9.94 9.04 -15.34
CA GLU A 117 -8.84 9.08 -14.36
C GLU A 117 -8.00 7.80 -14.39
N GLN A 118 -6.73 7.87 -13.99
CA GLN A 118 -5.91 6.67 -13.80
C GLN A 118 -6.44 5.87 -12.60
N ARG A 119 -6.60 4.55 -12.76
CA ARG A 119 -7.12 3.64 -11.72
C ARG A 119 -6.45 3.83 -10.38
N GLY A 120 -5.13 3.87 -10.32
CA GLY A 120 -4.43 4.02 -9.05
C GLY A 120 -4.70 5.36 -8.35
N ALA A 121 -4.87 6.45 -9.10
CA ALA A 121 -5.24 7.74 -8.54
C ALA A 121 -6.71 7.78 -8.09
N TYR A 122 -7.59 7.08 -8.80
CA TYR A 122 -8.98 6.92 -8.42
C TYR A 122 -9.16 6.14 -7.11
N LEU A 123 -8.38 5.07 -6.93
CA LEU A 123 -8.48 4.18 -5.77
C LEU A 123 -7.75 4.70 -4.51
N PHE A 124 -6.52 5.21 -4.67
CA PHE A 124 -5.61 5.43 -3.54
C PHE A 124 -5.38 6.89 -3.17
N ALA A 125 -5.80 7.82 -4.02
CA ALA A 125 -5.68 9.24 -3.71
C ALA A 125 -6.91 9.74 -2.97
N GLU A 126 -6.74 10.84 -2.24
CA GLU A 126 -7.86 11.58 -1.68
C GLU A 126 -8.86 11.96 -2.78
N PRO A 127 -10.17 11.87 -2.51
CA PRO A 127 -11.19 12.38 -3.41
C PRO A 127 -10.89 13.82 -3.80
N LEU A 128 -11.15 14.17 -5.07
CA LEU A 128 -11.05 15.54 -5.53
C LEU A 128 -11.95 16.40 -4.64
N ARG A 129 -11.34 17.34 -3.91
CA ARG A 129 -12.09 18.41 -3.26
C ARG A 129 -12.46 19.38 -4.37
N GLY A 130 -13.75 19.70 -4.49
CA GLY A 130 -14.32 20.42 -5.64
C GLY A 130 -13.67 21.77 -5.96
N THR A 131 -12.90 22.32 -5.02
CA THR A 131 -12.26 23.62 -5.16
C THR A 131 -10.91 23.63 -4.45
N TRP A 132 -9.83 23.88 -5.20
CA TRP A 132 -8.51 24.20 -4.65
C TRP A 132 -8.41 25.69 -4.34
N THR A 133 -7.31 26.12 -3.72
CA THR A 133 -6.95 27.54 -3.61
C THR A 133 -6.97 28.21 -4.97
N ARG A 134 -7.85 29.20 -5.15
CA ARG A 134 -8.06 29.92 -6.40
C ARG A 134 -8.22 31.41 -6.16
N VAL A 135 -8.04 32.21 -7.22
CA VAL A 135 -8.48 33.60 -7.25
C VAL A 135 -9.94 33.61 -7.71
N LEU A 136 -10.80 34.32 -6.99
CA LEU A 136 -12.21 34.48 -7.33
C LEU A 136 -12.30 35.50 -8.48
N ALA A 137 -12.97 35.15 -9.58
CA ALA A 137 -12.96 35.96 -10.80
C ALA A 137 -14.10 36.97 -10.86
N ASP A 138 -15.27 36.60 -10.32
CA ASP A 138 -16.50 37.41 -10.39
C ASP A 138 -17.34 37.30 -9.10
N GLU A 139 -18.46 38.01 -9.09
CA GLU A 139 -19.37 38.08 -7.94
C GLU A 139 -20.08 36.75 -7.66
N ALA A 140 -20.41 35.97 -8.70
CA ALA A 140 -21.03 34.66 -8.54
C ALA A 140 -20.05 33.65 -7.91
N ASP A 141 -18.80 33.69 -8.35
CA ASP A 141 -17.68 32.93 -7.80
C ASP A 141 -17.43 33.26 -6.31
N LEU A 142 -17.55 34.54 -5.96
CA LEU A 142 -17.43 35.02 -4.59
C LEU A 142 -18.58 34.52 -3.72
N GLN A 143 -19.82 34.65 -4.19
CA GLN A 143 -21.00 34.19 -3.47
C GLN A 143 -20.93 32.69 -3.21
N SER A 144 -20.57 31.89 -4.22
CA SER A 144 -20.40 30.45 -4.06
C SER A 144 -19.30 30.07 -3.06
N ALA A 145 -18.19 30.83 -2.99
CA ALA A 145 -17.14 30.59 -2.01
C ALA A 145 -17.52 31.09 -0.60
N TRP A 146 -18.40 32.08 -0.52
CA TRP A 146 -18.90 32.65 0.72
C TRP A 146 -19.89 31.71 1.42
N ASP A 147 -20.74 31.03 0.65
CA ASP A 147 -21.75 30.10 1.16
C ASP A 147 -21.19 28.69 1.47
N ASP A 148 -19.94 28.41 1.11
CA ASP A 148 -19.28 27.12 1.36
C ASP A 148 -18.50 27.12 2.68
N ASP A 149 -19.05 26.45 3.70
CA ASP A 149 -18.44 26.26 5.02
C ASP A 149 -17.08 25.53 4.99
N ALA A 150 -16.71 24.89 3.87
CA ALA A 150 -15.44 24.19 3.70
C ALA A 150 -14.29 25.10 3.21
N GLN A 151 -14.53 26.40 3.00
CA GLN A 151 -13.54 27.34 2.48
C GLN A 151 -13.33 28.56 3.38
N ILE A 152 -12.22 29.26 3.18
CA ILE A 152 -11.97 30.57 3.78
C ILE A 152 -11.65 31.58 2.67
N VAL A 153 -12.36 32.70 2.66
CA VAL A 153 -12.07 33.82 1.75
C VAL A 153 -11.16 34.82 2.45
N ILE A 154 -10.03 35.18 1.82
CA ILE A 154 -9.02 36.06 2.41
C ILE A 154 -8.82 37.29 1.52
N ALA A 155 -9.18 38.47 2.03
CA ALA A 155 -8.88 39.74 1.39
C ALA A 155 -7.44 40.18 1.69
N VAL A 156 -6.63 40.37 0.64
CA VAL A 156 -5.21 40.74 0.75
C VAL A 156 -5.02 42.13 0.13
N PRO A 157 -4.79 43.19 0.93
CA PRO A 157 -4.54 44.53 0.39
C PRO A 157 -3.35 44.56 -0.57
N ILE A 158 -3.48 45.22 -1.72
CA ILE A 158 -2.45 45.24 -2.77
C ILE A 158 -1.24 46.11 -2.45
N HIS A 159 -1.39 47.08 -1.55
CA HIS A 159 -0.36 48.08 -1.23
C HIS A 159 0.63 47.60 -0.15
N GLN A 160 0.39 46.44 0.47
CA GLN A 160 1.30 45.90 1.48
C GLN A 160 2.48 45.17 0.83
N THR A 161 3.61 45.08 1.54
CA THR A 161 4.76 44.33 1.02
C THR A 161 4.45 42.83 0.97
N ARG A 162 5.08 42.11 0.04
CA ARG A 162 4.95 40.64 -0.08
C ARG A 162 5.25 39.91 1.23
N HIS A 163 6.23 40.41 2.00
CA HIS A 163 6.59 39.84 3.30
C HIS A 163 5.41 39.94 4.28
N HIS A 164 4.77 41.11 4.39
CA HIS A 164 3.62 41.30 5.28
C HIS A 164 2.40 40.49 4.83
N ALA A 165 2.12 40.43 3.52
CA ALA A 165 1.05 39.59 2.96
C ALA A 165 1.23 38.12 3.34
N ASN A 166 2.41 37.55 3.11
CA ASN A 166 2.71 36.14 3.43
C ASN A 166 2.62 35.86 4.94
N LYS A 167 3.11 36.78 5.78
CA LYS A 167 3.05 36.65 7.24
C LYS A 167 1.59 36.65 7.73
N SER A 168 0.77 37.56 7.21
CA SER A 168 -0.66 37.64 7.53
C SER A 168 -1.41 36.40 7.04
N LEU A 169 -1.17 35.97 5.80
CA LEU A 169 -1.76 34.75 5.23
C LEU A 169 -1.44 33.52 6.08
N THR A 170 -0.16 33.32 6.41
CA THR A 170 0.29 32.20 7.25
C THR A 170 -0.43 32.18 8.61
N ARG A 171 -0.64 33.35 9.22
CA ARG A 171 -1.35 33.48 10.49
C ARG A 171 -2.83 33.13 10.37
N ILE A 172 -3.51 33.60 9.33
CA ILE A 172 -4.93 33.31 9.08
C ILE A 172 -5.11 31.82 8.81
N VAL A 173 -4.29 31.26 7.92
CA VAL A 173 -4.29 29.83 7.59
C VAL A 173 -4.12 28.98 8.85
N ARG A 174 -3.13 29.28 9.71
CA ARG A 174 -2.93 28.54 10.98
C ARG A 174 -4.11 28.62 11.95
N LYS A 175 -4.90 29.69 11.91
CA LYS A 175 -6.05 29.88 12.81
C LYS A 175 -7.27 29.07 12.36
N HIS A 176 -7.51 29.01 11.05
CA HIS A 176 -8.71 28.39 10.48
C HIS A 176 -8.49 26.97 9.96
N ILE A 177 -7.25 26.65 9.58
CA ILE A 177 -6.84 25.30 9.17
C ILE A 177 -5.95 24.76 10.28
N ALA A 178 -6.49 23.84 11.06
CA ALA A 178 -5.74 23.19 12.14
C ALA A 178 -4.53 22.45 11.56
N GLU A 179 -3.32 22.87 11.95
CA GLU A 179 -2.14 22.03 11.77
C GLU A 179 -2.27 20.83 12.71
N GLN A 180 -2.59 19.66 12.17
CA GLN A 180 -2.14 18.42 12.79
C GLN A 180 -0.60 18.53 12.88
N LYS A 181 0.02 18.15 14.00
CA LYS A 181 1.49 18.16 14.16
C LYS A 181 2.00 16.76 14.44
N GLY A 182 3.18 16.43 13.90
CA GLY A 182 3.83 15.15 14.13
C GLY A 182 3.14 13.98 13.43
N ARG A 183 3.10 12.81 14.08
CA ARG A 183 2.66 11.53 13.50
C ARG A 183 1.20 11.52 13.00
N ALA A 184 0.39 12.47 13.46
CA ALA A 184 -1.04 12.56 13.13
C ALA A 184 -1.33 13.16 11.74
N ILE A 185 -0.43 13.97 11.15
CA ILE A 185 -0.60 14.57 9.81
C ILE A 185 -0.71 13.50 8.71
N SER A 186 -0.04 12.38 8.94
CA SER A 186 0.12 11.30 7.98
C SER A 186 -0.43 10.00 8.53
N ASP A 187 -1.36 10.02 9.49
CA ASP A 187 -2.06 8.80 9.87
C ASP A 187 -2.88 8.34 8.67
N PRO A 188 -2.51 7.22 8.02
CA PRO A 188 -3.19 6.80 6.81
C PRO A 188 -4.66 6.41 7.03
N ARG A 189 -5.08 6.26 8.29
CA ARG A 189 -6.48 6.01 8.67
C ARG A 189 -7.39 7.22 8.54
N SER A 190 -6.82 8.43 8.51
CA SER A 190 -7.60 9.66 8.30
C SER A 190 -7.96 9.90 6.83
N SER A 191 -7.44 9.06 5.95
CA SER A 191 -7.64 9.09 4.51
C SER A 191 -9.11 8.90 4.13
N LYS A 192 -9.55 9.65 3.11
CA LYS A 192 -10.86 9.43 2.48
C LYS A 192 -10.76 8.72 1.12
N ALA A 193 -9.55 8.31 0.73
CA ALA A 193 -9.37 7.43 -0.43
C ALA A 193 -10.21 6.14 -0.30
N ARG A 194 -10.63 5.58 -1.44
CA ARG A 194 -11.41 4.33 -1.48
C ARG A 194 -10.67 3.18 -0.80
N TYR A 195 -9.37 3.09 -1.08
CA TYR A 195 -8.45 2.19 -0.43
C TYR A 195 -7.36 3.01 0.25
N HIS A 196 -7.33 2.97 1.56
CA HIS A 196 -6.32 3.67 2.35
C HIS A 196 -5.53 2.70 3.20
N LEU A 197 -4.32 3.09 3.57
CA LEU A 197 -3.50 2.22 4.40
C LEU A 197 -4.09 2.14 5.81
N ASN A 198 -4.07 0.96 6.42
CA ASN A 198 -4.58 0.74 7.76
C ASN A 198 -3.57 1.18 8.85
N THR A 199 -2.32 1.43 8.47
CA THR A 199 -1.28 1.95 9.36
C THR A 199 -0.17 2.62 8.55
N ALA A 200 0.63 3.44 9.20
CA ALA A 200 1.85 3.99 8.60
C ALA A 200 2.83 2.86 8.28
N VAL A 201 3.33 2.86 7.05
CA VAL A 201 4.21 1.80 6.55
C VAL A 201 5.59 2.32 6.20
N GLN A 202 6.59 1.47 6.39
CA GLN A 202 7.93 1.69 5.88
C GLN A 202 8.10 0.85 4.60
N PRO A 203 8.32 1.47 3.42
CA PRO A 203 8.45 0.73 2.15
C PRO A 203 9.55 -0.33 2.19
N ARG A 204 10.65 -0.05 2.92
CA ARG A 204 11.74 -1.03 3.11
C ARG A 204 11.30 -2.29 3.87
N ALA A 205 10.40 -2.15 4.84
CA ALA A 205 9.88 -3.28 5.60
C ALA A 205 8.91 -4.13 4.75
N LEU A 206 8.07 -3.48 3.93
CA LEU A 206 7.21 -4.17 2.95
C LEU A 206 8.08 -4.93 1.94
N LYS A 207 9.07 -4.26 1.33
CA LYS A 207 10.01 -4.89 0.41
C LYS A 207 10.67 -6.11 1.02
N LEU A 208 11.22 -5.98 2.23
CA LEU A 208 11.88 -7.09 2.91
C LEU A 208 10.93 -8.28 3.15
N ALA A 209 9.69 -8.02 3.57
CA ALA A 209 8.71 -9.07 3.79
C ALA A 209 8.36 -9.81 2.48
N PHE A 210 8.12 -9.07 1.40
CA PHE A 210 7.78 -9.65 0.10
C PHE A 210 8.98 -10.29 -0.60
N ASP A 211 10.20 -9.75 -0.51
CA ASP A 211 11.41 -10.41 -1.02
C ASP A 211 11.61 -11.78 -0.35
N ILE A 212 11.40 -11.86 0.97
CA ILE A 212 11.48 -13.12 1.73
C ILE A 212 10.38 -14.09 1.28
N TRP A 213 9.15 -13.60 1.05
CA TRP A 213 8.06 -14.40 0.52
C TRP A 213 8.38 -14.91 -0.89
N ASP A 214 8.91 -14.05 -1.76
CA ASP A 214 9.23 -14.39 -3.14
C ASP A 214 10.33 -15.47 -3.21
N LEU A 215 11.38 -15.32 -2.40
CA LEU A 215 12.48 -16.30 -2.32
C LEU A 215 12.02 -17.64 -1.73
N ARG A 216 11.00 -17.63 -0.88
CA ARG A 216 10.42 -18.85 -0.29
C ARG A 216 9.54 -19.62 -1.28
N ASN A 217 8.89 -18.91 -2.20
CA ASN A 217 7.98 -19.47 -3.19
C ASN A 217 8.59 -19.50 -4.60
N ASP A 218 9.93 -19.43 -4.70
CA ASP A 218 10.70 -19.49 -5.95
C ASP A 218 10.21 -18.55 -7.08
N CYS A 219 9.65 -17.40 -6.71
CA CYS A 219 9.15 -16.37 -7.63
C CYS A 219 9.88 -15.03 -7.49
N ALA A 220 11.05 -15.06 -6.82
CA ALA A 220 11.92 -13.90 -6.67
C ALA A 220 12.48 -13.44 -8.02
N VAL A 221 12.45 -12.13 -8.22
CA VAL A 221 13.06 -11.49 -9.39
C VAL A 221 14.58 -11.72 -9.39
N ASP A 222 15.20 -11.61 -8.22
CA ASP A 222 16.62 -11.87 -8.03
C ASP A 222 16.75 -13.16 -7.20
N PRO A 223 17.28 -14.27 -7.76
CA PRO A 223 17.39 -15.53 -7.04
C PRO A 223 18.46 -15.45 -5.94
N ILE A 224 18.45 -16.42 -5.02
CA ILE A 224 19.48 -16.54 -3.98
C ILE A 224 20.87 -16.59 -4.66
N PRO A 225 21.78 -15.64 -4.36
CA PRO A 225 23.10 -15.59 -4.98
C PRO A 225 23.90 -16.89 -4.80
N GLN A 226 24.59 -17.34 -5.86
CA GLN A 226 25.38 -18.59 -5.84
C GLN A 226 26.50 -18.59 -4.78
N ARG A 227 26.98 -17.41 -4.36
CA ARG A 227 27.94 -17.25 -3.26
C ARG A 227 27.41 -17.75 -1.91
N ILE A 228 26.10 -17.98 -1.77
CA ILE A 228 25.49 -18.51 -0.55
C ILE A 228 25.42 -20.04 -0.65
N PRO A 229 26.15 -20.78 0.20
CA PRO A 229 26.23 -22.24 0.10
C PRO A 229 24.87 -22.93 0.18
N LYS A 230 24.64 -23.93 -0.69
CA LYS A 230 23.44 -24.79 -0.66
C LYS A 230 23.36 -25.70 0.57
N THR A 231 24.48 -25.90 1.27
CA THR A 231 24.57 -26.68 2.52
C THR A 231 23.90 -26.00 3.71
N LEU A 232 23.65 -24.69 3.63
CA LEU A 232 22.96 -23.95 4.70
C LEU A 232 21.46 -24.25 4.69
N PRO A 233 20.79 -24.22 5.85
CA PRO A 233 19.34 -24.30 5.91
C PRO A 233 18.68 -23.25 5.03
N HIS A 234 17.61 -23.62 4.33
CA HIS A 234 16.98 -22.77 3.32
C HIS A 234 16.59 -21.38 3.85
N ASN A 235 16.00 -21.28 5.05
CA ASN A 235 15.67 -19.98 5.66
C ASN A 235 16.91 -19.14 5.99
N VAL A 236 18.03 -19.77 6.37
CA VAL A 236 19.31 -19.07 6.57
C VAL A 236 19.85 -18.54 5.24
N ARG A 237 19.67 -19.29 4.14
CA ARG A 237 20.03 -18.84 2.80
C ARG A 237 19.22 -17.62 2.37
N ILE A 238 17.90 -17.65 2.58
CA ILE A 238 17.00 -16.51 2.33
C ILE A 238 17.46 -15.30 3.15
N ALA A 239 17.65 -15.48 4.46
CA ALA A 239 18.06 -14.40 5.35
C ALA A 239 19.35 -13.72 4.88
N ARG A 240 20.36 -14.51 4.48
CA ARG A 240 21.62 -13.99 3.94
C ARG A 240 21.45 -13.31 2.58
N ALA A 241 20.55 -13.81 1.72
CA ALA A 241 20.27 -13.21 0.41
C ALA A 241 19.69 -11.79 0.56
N VAL A 242 18.76 -11.59 1.49
CA VAL A 242 18.15 -10.28 1.77
C VAL A 242 18.96 -9.41 2.75
N GLY A 243 20.11 -9.90 3.23
CA GLY A 243 21.01 -9.14 4.10
C GLY A 243 20.56 -9.04 5.56
N LEU A 244 19.69 -9.93 6.06
CA LEU A 244 19.37 -10.04 7.48
C LEU A 244 20.62 -10.47 8.28
N LYS A 245 20.79 -9.83 9.44
CA LYS A 245 21.91 -10.10 10.35
C LYS A 245 21.39 -10.40 11.74
N TYR A 246 22.08 -11.28 12.43
CA TYR A 246 21.93 -11.47 13.87
C TYR A 246 23.08 -10.75 14.59
N LYS A 247 22.76 -10.01 15.65
CA LYS A 247 23.73 -9.43 16.56
C LYS A 247 23.50 -10.03 17.94
N ALA A 248 24.52 -10.67 18.50
CA ALA A 248 24.51 -11.15 19.87
C ALA A 248 24.31 -9.98 20.84
N ARG A 249 23.78 -10.26 22.03
CA ARG A 249 23.76 -9.26 23.11
C ARG A 249 25.18 -8.99 23.59
N SER A 250 25.41 -7.80 24.12
CA SER A 250 26.71 -7.40 24.64
C SER A 250 27.20 -8.41 25.69
N GLY A 251 28.38 -9.00 25.46
CA GLY A 251 28.99 -9.98 26.37
C GLY A 251 28.69 -11.45 26.05
N GLU A 252 27.82 -11.75 25.07
CA GLU A 252 27.52 -13.13 24.65
C GLU A 252 28.34 -13.52 23.41
N VAL A 253 28.96 -14.71 23.43
CA VAL A 253 29.52 -15.34 22.24
C VAL A 253 28.41 -16.13 21.55
N ALA A 254 27.82 -15.56 20.50
CA ALA A 254 26.82 -16.27 19.71
C ALA A 254 27.41 -17.49 19.01
N THR A 255 26.82 -18.66 19.23
CA THR A 255 27.18 -19.84 18.43
C THR A 255 26.60 -19.74 17.02
N LYS A 256 27.17 -20.49 16.07
CA LYS A 256 26.60 -20.62 14.71
C LYS A 256 25.17 -21.17 14.75
N ALA A 257 24.87 -22.05 15.69
CA ALA A 257 23.53 -22.59 15.88
C ALA A 257 22.53 -21.50 16.31
N ASP A 258 22.94 -20.60 17.21
CA ASP A 258 22.11 -19.46 17.63
C ASP A 258 21.86 -18.49 16.48
N GLU A 259 22.88 -18.18 15.67
CA GLU A 259 22.71 -17.37 14.46
C GLU A 259 21.67 -17.98 13.52
N HIS A 260 21.80 -19.28 13.21
CA HIS A 260 20.88 -19.97 12.32
C HIS A 260 19.44 -19.98 12.85
N ARG A 261 19.26 -20.23 14.15
CA ARG A 261 17.94 -20.21 14.80
C ARG A 261 17.31 -18.83 14.73
N ASN A 262 18.07 -17.78 15.06
CA ASN A 262 17.58 -16.40 15.02
C ASN A 262 17.23 -15.94 13.60
N LEU A 263 18.08 -16.23 12.61
CA LEU A 263 17.78 -15.92 11.20
C LEU A 263 16.52 -16.65 10.72
N THR A 264 16.38 -17.93 11.10
CA THR A 264 15.19 -18.73 10.77
C THR A 264 13.92 -18.13 11.39
N THR A 265 13.97 -17.74 12.67
CA THR A 265 12.85 -17.07 13.35
C THR A 265 12.49 -15.73 12.72
N GLN A 266 13.49 -14.93 12.34
CA GLN A 266 13.26 -13.65 11.65
C GLN A 266 12.55 -13.86 10.30
N VAL A 267 13.03 -14.81 9.49
CA VAL A 267 12.40 -15.17 8.21
C VAL A 267 10.96 -15.64 8.43
N ALA A 268 10.71 -16.53 9.39
CA ALA A 268 9.37 -17.01 9.69
C ALA A 268 8.41 -15.88 10.11
N ARG A 269 8.89 -14.87 10.85
CA ARG A 269 8.10 -13.69 11.21
C ARG A 269 7.72 -12.87 9.98
N TYR A 270 8.67 -12.58 9.08
CA TYR A 270 8.40 -11.85 7.85
C TYR A 270 7.45 -12.63 6.92
N LEU A 271 7.58 -13.95 6.84
CA LEU A 271 6.65 -14.80 6.09
C LEU A 271 5.22 -14.71 6.64
N ARG A 272 5.03 -14.75 7.97
CA ARG A 272 3.71 -14.54 8.58
C ARG A 272 3.16 -13.15 8.28
N THR A 273 3.99 -12.11 8.35
CA THR A 273 3.58 -10.75 7.98
C THR A 273 3.16 -10.68 6.51
N ALA A 274 3.92 -11.25 5.59
CA ALA A 274 3.59 -11.28 4.16
C ALA A 274 2.28 -12.03 3.89
N ARG A 275 2.11 -13.23 4.46
CA ARG A 275 0.86 -14.01 4.37
C ARG A 275 -0.35 -13.23 4.86
N SER A 276 -0.22 -12.61 6.05
CA SER A 276 -1.28 -11.78 6.63
C SER A 276 -1.65 -10.59 5.72
N MET A 277 -0.66 -9.93 5.10
CA MET A 277 -0.90 -8.85 4.14
C MET A 277 -1.55 -9.34 2.84
N ILE A 278 -1.19 -10.53 2.35
CA ILE A 278 -1.78 -11.15 1.14
C ILE A 278 -3.27 -11.47 1.37
N THR A 279 -3.60 -12.08 2.51
CA THR A 279 -5.00 -12.36 2.88
C THR A 279 -5.80 -11.06 3.01
N ALA A 280 -5.32 -10.10 3.81
CA ALA A 280 -6.05 -8.87 4.07
C ALA A 280 -6.20 -7.97 2.83
N ALA A 281 -5.25 -8.00 1.89
CA ALA A 281 -5.37 -7.26 0.65
C ALA A 281 -6.64 -7.66 -0.13
N GLY A 282 -6.97 -8.96 -0.11
CA GLY A 282 -8.20 -9.49 -0.70
C GLY A 282 -9.48 -9.02 0.00
N GLU A 283 -9.40 -8.57 1.24
CA GLU A 283 -10.51 -7.98 2.00
C GLU A 283 -10.54 -6.44 1.90
N GLY A 284 -9.68 -5.86 1.06
CA GLY A 284 -9.59 -4.41 0.91
C GLY A 284 -8.87 -3.70 2.05
N VAL A 285 -8.03 -4.42 2.82
CA VAL A 285 -7.25 -3.86 3.93
C VAL A 285 -5.76 -4.08 3.73
N PHE A 286 -4.95 -3.03 3.84
CA PHE A 286 -3.50 -3.18 3.76
C PHE A 286 -2.72 -2.07 4.49
N PRO A 287 -1.57 -2.39 5.11
CA PRO A 287 -1.18 -3.73 5.54
C PRO A 287 -1.98 -4.14 6.78
N THR A 288 -1.78 -5.37 7.27
CA THR A 288 -2.35 -5.79 8.54
C THR A 288 -1.67 -5.10 9.72
N ARG A 289 -2.44 -4.90 10.79
CA ARG A 289 -1.91 -4.36 12.05
C ARG A 289 -1.09 -5.47 12.73
N GLN A 290 0.19 -5.20 12.99
CA GLN A 290 1.03 -6.02 13.87
C GLN A 290 0.67 -5.77 15.34
#